data_AF-A0A1A9WSD0-F1
#
_entry.id   AF-A0A1A9WSD0-F1
#
_cell.length_a   1.000
_cell.length_b   1.000
_cell.length_c   1.000
_cell.angle_alpha   90.00
_cell.angle_beta   90.00
_cell.angle_gamma   90.00
#
_symmetry.space_group_name_H-M   'P 1'
#
loop_
_entity.id
_entity.type
_entity.pdbx_description
1 polymer ?
#
loop_
_entity_poly.entity_id
_entity_poly.type
_entity_poly.pdbx_seq_one_letter_code
_entity_poly.pdbx_strand_id
1 'polypeptide(L)'
;MAYSTQKDFFHVPFMDEHVEFVCRSDCVKLKRYSSIIDDSAWALDDKKQSKYLYDLVLCETPGLLDTCSSADMAGIPSAGAGGEGLLTQLGSISGGDSLLQCANTHLAEYQKLLNVKTSLEKELNVSNERLKSATEENKKIKEILTTKLDANASKDFYNKVRQLVSSGKLNKNEENEMLQIHKKIENMLKAYEILQAENNYVKRLVEKLANRCSLEKIKTEPEQNKDVNYLQKEVDKLRKECLMLRDMEDDYQKIKQQVHDQRCSQKRLSDRDAENIKAIINDRNNLRDKCKSFNQKVGDMQKKERNLNKDLENKARSCASLEAEMQKMQKYYEDQMQQACFREECLKAQLEDLKEDFMQVKCQAQKADMLQMEISCLRNEILKRDMALSDYDCQYKQLMYKAKRFKSAGYRILPPAEPREGATCGELLPESLTER
;
A
#
# COMPACT_ATOMS: atom_id res chain seq x y z
N MET A 1 4.78 30.80 8.92
CA MET A 1 4.51 30.63 7.48
C MET A 1 5.83 30.31 6.80
N ALA A 2 6.14 29.02 6.64
CA ALA A 2 7.34 28.57 5.92
C ALA A 2 6.94 28.28 4.47
N TYR A 3 7.58 28.97 3.52
CA TYR A 3 7.43 28.75 2.09
C TYR A 3 8.26 27.52 1.68
N SER A 4 7.61 26.52 1.09
CA SER A 4 8.29 25.40 0.42
C SER A 4 8.59 25.82 -1.02
N THR A 5 9.88 25.91 -1.35
CA THR A 5 10.40 26.15 -2.70
C THR A 5 10.82 24.82 -3.32
N GLN A 6 9.88 24.10 -3.92
CA GLN A 6 10.16 23.08 -4.94
C GLN A 6 9.09 23.21 -6.01
N LYS A 7 9.33 24.13 -6.95
CA LYS A 7 8.77 24.07 -8.30
C LYS A 7 9.84 23.39 -9.14
N ASP A 8 9.55 22.20 -9.63
CA ASP A 8 9.97 21.67 -10.93
C ASP A 8 9.34 20.27 -11.06
N PHE A 9 8.05 20.25 -11.41
CA PHE A 9 7.43 19.05 -11.98
C PHE A 9 7.91 18.96 -13.43
N PHE A 10 8.40 17.78 -13.82
CA PHE A 10 8.77 17.49 -15.20
C PHE A 10 7.57 17.76 -16.13
N HIS A 11 7.81 18.49 -17.23
CA HIS A 11 6.79 18.70 -18.26
C HIS A 11 6.49 17.37 -18.94
N VAL A 12 5.25 16.91 -18.83
CA VAL A 12 4.72 15.76 -19.58
C VAL A 12 3.84 16.34 -20.68
N PRO A 13 4.28 16.33 -21.95
CA PRO A 13 3.48 16.91 -23.03
C PRO A 13 2.20 16.09 -23.24
N PHE A 14 1.08 16.80 -23.38
CA PHE A 14 -0.19 16.20 -23.78
C PHE A 14 -0.21 15.95 -25.29
N MET A 15 -1.09 15.04 -25.73
CA MET A 15 -1.12 14.42 -27.07
C MET A 15 -1.08 15.35 -28.29
N ASP A 16 -1.30 16.68 -28.12
CA ASP A 16 -1.30 17.66 -29.21
C ASP A 16 -0.09 18.62 -29.23
N GLU A 17 0.92 18.44 -28.36
CA GLU A 17 2.15 19.23 -28.40
C GLU A 17 3.27 18.58 -29.25
N HIS A 18 3.47 19.09 -30.47
CA HIS A 18 4.69 18.83 -31.23
C HIS A 18 5.78 19.84 -30.84
N VAL A 19 6.74 19.42 -30.03
CA VAL A 19 7.90 20.25 -29.67
C VAL A 19 9.04 19.98 -30.68
N GLU A 20 9.29 20.93 -31.58
CA GLU A 20 10.51 20.95 -32.40
C GLU A 20 11.71 21.33 -31.52
N PHE A 21 12.53 20.34 -31.16
CA PHE A 21 13.79 20.58 -30.46
C PHE A 21 14.84 21.15 -31.41
N VAL A 22 14.95 22.48 -31.48
CA VAL A 22 16.13 23.15 -32.03
C VAL A 22 17.10 23.43 -30.88
N CYS A 23 18.14 22.61 -30.76
CA CYS A 23 19.21 22.82 -29.80
C CYS A 23 19.98 24.11 -30.17
N ARG A 24 19.87 25.15 -29.34
CA ARG A 24 20.66 26.38 -29.50
C ARG A 24 22.12 26.12 -29.12
N SER A 25 23.03 26.69 -29.90
CA SER A 25 24.49 26.47 -29.87
C SER A 25 25.22 26.90 -28.59
N ASP A 26 24.53 27.45 -27.61
CA ASP A 26 25.14 28.09 -26.44
C ASP A 26 24.88 27.33 -25.13
N CYS A 27 24.70 25.99 -25.20
CA CYS A 27 24.72 25.15 -24.00
C CYS A 27 26.14 25.08 -23.43
N VAL A 28 26.35 25.89 -22.39
CA VAL A 28 27.56 25.96 -21.56
C VAL A 28 27.98 24.56 -21.09
N LYS A 29 29.28 24.30 -21.24
CA LYS A 29 30.03 23.09 -20.89
C LYS A 29 29.70 22.52 -19.51
N LEU A 30 28.67 21.68 -19.41
CA LEU A 30 28.58 20.70 -18.34
C LEU A 30 29.58 19.57 -18.66
N LYS A 31 30.47 19.28 -17.72
CA LYS A 31 31.42 18.16 -17.80
C LYS A 31 30.63 16.89 -18.14
N ARG A 32 30.85 16.33 -19.33
CA ARG A 32 30.46 14.96 -19.64
C ARG A 32 31.30 14.05 -18.76
N TYR A 33 30.68 13.40 -17.79
CA TYR A 33 31.21 12.13 -17.32
C TYR A 33 31.07 11.16 -18.49
N SER A 34 32.19 10.60 -18.97
CA SER A 34 32.15 9.44 -19.83
C SER A 34 31.54 8.31 -19.01
N SER A 35 30.24 8.10 -19.13
CA SER A 35 29.64 6.83 -18.71
C SER A 35 30.23 5.77 -19.62
N ILE A 36 31.04 4.89 -19.03
CA ILE A 36 31.57 3.68 -19.68
C ILE A 36 30.52 2.56 -19.60
N ILE A 37 29.29 2.87 -19.16
CA ILE A 37 28.20 1.92 -19.01
C ILE A 37 27.15 2.27 -20.06
N ASP A 38 27.10 1.39 -21.06
CA ASP A 38 26.08 1.34 -22.09
C ASP A 38 24.76 0.91 -21.43
N ASP A 39 23.97 1.90 -20.99
CA ASP A 39 22.74 1.72 -20.18
C ASP A 39 21.57 1.04 -20.93
N SER A 40 21.82 0.45 -22.09
CA SER A 40 20.86 -0.34 -22.86
C SER A 40 21.06 -1.86 -22.77
N ALA A 41 22.17 -2.33 -22.15
CA ALA A 41 22.54 -3.75 -22.17
C ALA A 41 22.03 -4.59 -20.98
N TRP A 42 21.57 -3.97 -19.90
CA TRP A 42 21.11 -4.70 -18.69
C TRP A 42 19.67 -5.17 -18.77
N ALA A 43 18.85 -4.54 -19.62
CA ALA A 43 17.44 -4.90 -19.82
C ALA A 43 17.24 -6.08 -20.78
N LEU A 44 18.31 -6.61 -21.38
CA LEU A 44 18.27 -7.65 -22.42
C LEU A 44 18.77 -9.02 -21.95
N ASP A 45 19.20 -9.16 -20.68
CA ASP A 45 19.75 -10.40 -20.14
C ASP A 45 19.08 -10.76 -18.81
N ASP A 46 18.17 -11.73 -18.85
CA ASP A 46 17.39 -12.21 -17.70
C ASP A 46 18.27 -12.65 -16.52
N LYS A 47 19.49 -13.13 -16.78
CA LYS A 47 20.44 -13.53 -15.72
C LYS A 47 21.01 -12.31 -15.00
N LYS A 48 21.15 -11.16 -15.67
CA LYS A 48 21.61 -9.90 -15.07
C LYS A 48 20.49 -9.17 -14.34
N GLN A 49 19.26 -9.23 -14.86
CA GLN A 49 18.08 -8.73 -14.16
C GLN A 49 17.83 -9.45 -12.85
N SER A 50 17.91 -10.78 -12.84
CA SER A 50 17.76 -11.59 -11.63
C SER A 50 18.80 -11.23 -10.57
N LYS A 51 20.07 -11.01 -10.95
CA LYS A 51 21.13 -10.63 -10.02
C LYS A 51 20.93 -9.21 -9.48
N TYR A 52 20.54 -8.26 -10.32
CA TYR A 52 20.27 -6.89 -9.89
C TYR A 52 19.08 -6.82 -8.91
N LEU A 53 17.99 -7.55 -9.18
CA LEU A 53 16.86 -7.64 -8.27
C LEU A 53 17.22 -8.37 -6.96
N TYR A 54 18.08 -9.39 -7.04
CA TYR A 54 18.59 -10.09 -5.87
C TYR A 54 19.45 -9.17 -4.99
N ASP A 55 20.36 -8.39 -5.59
CA ASP A 55 21.21 -7.42 -4.90
C ASP A 55 20.39 -6.24 -4.32
N LEU A 56 19.29 -5.85 -4.98
CA LEU A 56 18.35 -4.81 -4.52
C LEU A 56 17.52 -5.28 -3.31
N VAL A 57 17.09 -6.54 -3.31
CA VAL A 57 16.29 -7.15 -2.23
C VAL A 57 17.16 -7.45 -1.00
N LEU A 58 18.44 -7.76 -1.19
CA LEU A 58 19.39 -7.99 -0.10
C LEU A 58 20.02 -6.70 0.47
N CYS A 59 19.70 -5.52 -0.07
CA CYS A 59 20.34 -4.24 0.29
C CYS A 59 21.88 -4.29 0.19
N GLU A 60 22.45 -5.15 -0.65
CA GLU A 60 23.88 -5.19 -0.94
C GLU A 60 24.13 -4.44 -2.25
N THR A 61 23.98 -3.12 -2.21
CA THR A 61 24.54 -2.28 -3.28
C THR A 61 26.00 -2.00 -2.93
N PRO A 62 26.98 -2.44 -3.76
CA PRO A 62 28.36 -2.04 -3.56
C PRO A 62 28.47 -0.57 -3.94
N GLY A 63 28.59 0.31 -2.93
CA GLY A 63 28.95 1.71 -3.17
C GLY A 63 28.32 2.77 -2.28
N LEU A 64 27.48 2.42 -1.29
CA LEU A 64 26.83 3.44 -0.44
C LEU A 64 27.00 3.23 1.08
N LEU A 65 28.02 2.48 1.49
CA LEU A 65 28.45 2.35 2.89
C LEU A 65 29.93 2.69 3.00
N ASP A 66 30.31 3.89 2.59
CA ASP A 66 31.62 4.44 2.97
C ASP A 66 31.50 5.95 3.19
N THR A 67 30.70 6.33 4.19
CA THR A 67 30.84 7.59 4.93
C THR A 67 30.02 7.47 6.21
N CYS A 68 30.61 7.87 7.33
CA CYS A 68 30.06 7.85 8.70
C CYS A 68 30.19 6.53 9.47
N SER A 69 31.41 6.21 9.90
CA SER A 69 31.74 6.02 11.33
C SER A 69 33.25 5.89 11.53
N SER A 70 33.95 7.02 11.53
CA SER A 70 35.24 7.15 12.21
C SER A 70 35.00 7.99 13.47
N ALA A 71 34.98 7.31 14.61
CA ALA A 71 35.28 7.90 15.91
C ALA A 71 35.85 6.79 16.78
N ASP A 72 37.16 6.90 16.97
CA ASP A 72 38.04 6.29 17.97
C ASP A 72 37.40 5.51 19.11
N MET A 73 37.92 4.30 19.37
CA MET A 73 38.48 3.91 20.68
C MET A 73 39.22 2.55 20.61
N ALA A 74 40.56 2.64 20.67
CA ALA A 74 41.51 1.80 21.40
C ALA A 74 41.29 0.28 21.63
N GLY A 75 42.19 -0.52 21.05
CA GLY A 75 43.15 -1.37 21.80
C GLY A 75 42.70 -2.72 22.38
N ILE A 76 43.26 -3.82 21.84
CA ILE A 76 44.12 -4.82 22.52
C ILE A 76 44.34 -6.01 21.56
N PRO A 77 45.60 -6.46 21.34
CA PRO A 77 45.89 -7.68 20.57
C PRO A 77 46.02 -8.89 21.51
N SER A 78 45.65 -10.09 21.05
CA SER A 78 46.21 -11.31 21.65
C SER A 78 46.35 -12.43 20.62
N ALA A 79 47.48 -13.12 20.75
CA ALA A 79 48.08 -14.07 19.83
C ALA A 79 47.77 -15.52 20.22
N GLY A 80 48.02 -16.46 19.31
CA GLY A 80 48.39 -17.83 19.70
C GLY A 80 47.95 -18.97 18.77
N ALA A 81 48.93 -19.54 18.06
CA ALA A 81 49.16 -20.97 17.72
C ALA A 81 48.01 -21.79 17.06
N GLY A 82 48.19 -22.51 15.95
CA GLY A 82 49.33 -23.32 15.50
C GLY A 82 48.90 -24.80 15.46
N GLY A 83 48.96 -25.45 14.29
CA GLY A 83 48.70 -26.90 14.17
C GLY A 83 48.28 -27.32 12.76
N GLU A 84 49.24 -27.83 11.99
CA GLU A 84 49.09 -28.39 10.64
C GLU A 84 48.18 -29.63 10.57
N GLY A 85 47.64 -29.88 9.38
CA GLY A 85 47.54 -31.25 8.86
C GLY A 85 46.16 -31.70 8.41
N LEU A 86 46.04 -31.91 7.10
CA LEU A 86 45.15 -32.89 6.45
C LEU A 86 43.69 -32.51 6.11
N LEU A 87 43.28 -31.25 6.23
CA LEU A 87 41.96 -30.79 5.73
C LEU A 87 42.03 -29.70 4.66
N THR A 88 43.24 -29.28 4.28
CA THR A 88 43.48 -28.20 3.31
C THR A 88 43.41 -28.67 1.86
N GLN A 89 43.22 -29.97 1.61
CA GLN A 89 43.20 -30.55 0.25
C GLN A 89 41.82 -31.10 -0.17
N LEU A 90 40.77 -30.82 0.60
CA LEU A 90 39.36 -31.02 0.22
C LEU A 90 38.52 -29.72 0.31
N GLY A 91 39.15 -28.59 0.65
CA GLY A 91 38.49 -27.30 0.91
C GLY A 91 38.34 -26.37 -0.30
N SER A 92 38.26 -26.87 -1.54
CA SER A 92 38.04 -26.05 -2.74
C SER A 92 36.61 -26.12 -3.29
N ILE A 93 35.61 -26.07 -2.38
CA ILE A 93 34.24 -25.64 -2.69
C ILE A 93 33.80 -24.55 -1.70
N SER A 94 34.77 -23.78 -1.20
CA SER A 94 34.57 -22.71 -0.23
C SER A 94 34.25 -21.41 -0.97
N GLY A 95 32.97 -21.17 -1.21
CA GLY A 95 32.47 -19.83 -1.56
C GLY A 95 31.28 -19.87 -2.51
N GLY A 96 30.06 -19.94 -1.97
CA GLY A 96 28.86 -19.62 -2.74
C GLY A 96 27.63 -20.39 -2.30
N ASP A 97 27.59 -21.70 -2.57
CA ASP A 97 26.31 -22.43 -2.69
C ASP A 97 26.22 -23.70 -1.80
N SER A 98 26.76 -23.68 -0.59
CA SER A 98 26.54 -24.80 0.33
C SER A 98 25.18 -24.66 1.03
N LEU A 99 24.29 -25.64 0.82
CA LEU A 99 23.01 -25.76 1.53
C LEU A 99 23.18 -25.64 3.05
N LEU A 100 24.32 -26.09 3.59
CA LEU A 100 24.69 -25.96 5.00
C LEU A 100 24.96 -24.51 5.42
N GLN A 101 25.55 -23.70 4.54
CA GLN A 101 25.77 -22.27 4.80
C GLN A 101 24.43 -21.53 4.85
N CYS A 102 23.51 -21.81 3.92
CA CYS A 102 22.15 -21.26 3.89
C CYS A 102 21.31 -21.72 5.11
N ALA A 103 21.44 -22.99 5.51
CA ALA A 103 20.80 -23.50 6.72
C ALA A 103 21.34 -22.80 7.99
N ASN A 104 22.66 -22.55 8.05
CA ASN A 104 23.27 -21.86 9.18
C ASN A 104 22.88 -20.37 9.25
N THR A 105 22.76 -19.67 8.11
CA THR A 105 22.27 -18.28 8.10
C THR A 105 20.81 -18.22 8.55
N HIS A 106 19.96 -19.11 8.08
CA HIS A 106 18.56 -19.17 8.54
C HIS A 106 18.45 -19.55 10.02
N LEU A 107 19.26 -20.47 10.54
CA LEU A 107 19.29 -20.76 11.98
C LEU A 107 19.69 -19.53 12.80
N ALA A 108 20.67 -18.75 12.33
CA ALA A 108 21.06 -17.51 12.99
C ALA A 108 19.94 -16.45 12.95
N GLU A 109 19.20 -16.35 11.83
CA GLU A 109 18.03 -15.48 11.71
C GLU A 109 16.88 -15.93 12.63
N TYR A 110 16.60 -17.22 12.70
CA TYR A 110 15.62 -17.79 13.63
C TYR A 110 16.01 -17.51 15.08
N GLN A 111 17.29 -17.63 15.44
CA GLN A 111 17.78 -17.29 16.77
C GLN A 111 17.55 -15.80 17.10
N LYS A 112 17.81 -14.90 16.14
CA LYS A 112 17.55 -13.46 16.28
C LYS A 112 16.05 -13.19 16.46
N LEU A 113 15.20 -13.78 15.63
CA LEU A 113 13.74 -13.67 15.71
C LEU A 113 13.20 -14.20 17.03
N LEU A 114 13.74 -15.31 17.52
CA LEU A 114 13.40 -15.87 18.82
C LEU A 114 13.73 -14.87 19.94
N ASN A 115 14.94 -14.30 19.94
CA ASN A 115 15.35 -13.30 20.93
C ASN A 115 14.45 -12.05 20.90
N VAL A 116 14.09 -11.57 19.71
CA VAL A 116 13.16 -10.44 19.55
C VAL A 116 11.78 -10.79 20.10
N LYS A 117 11.25 -11.98 19.79
CA LYS A 117 9.96 -12.46 20.33
C LYS A 117 9.98 -12.49 21.86
N THR A 118 11.04 -13.04 22.47
CA THR A 118 11.16 -13.09 23.93
C THR A 118 11.26 -11.70 24.55
N SER A 119 11.88 -10.72 23.86
CA SER A 119 11.91 -9.33 24.31
C SER A 119 10.53 -8.67 24.24
N LEU A 120 9.80 -8.87 23.14
CA LEU A 120 8.45 -8.34 22.96
C LEU A 120 7.46 -8.94 23.96
N GLU A 121 7.56 -10.22 24.28
CA GLU A 121 6.74 -10.85 25.33
C GLU A 121 7.00 -10.24 26.71
N LYS A 122 8.26 -9.90 27.02
CA LYS A 122 8.60 -9.20 28.27
C LYS A 122 8.02 -7.78 28.28
N GLU A 123 8.17 -7.03 27.18
CA GLU A 123 7.60 -5.67 27.07
C GLU A 123 6.07 -5.67 27.16
N LEU A 124 5.42 -6.66 26.54
CA LEU A 124 3.97 -6.84 26.62
C LEU A 124 3.53 -7.10 28.07
N ASN A 125 4.25 -7.96 28.80
CA ASN A 125 3.98 -8.21 30.22
C ASN A 125 4.14 -6.94 31.06
N VAL A 126 5.19 -6.15 30.85
CA VAL A 126 5.40 -4.86 31.54
C VAL A 126 4.26 -3.88 31.22
N SER A 127 3.83 -3.81 29.96
CA SER A 127 2.72 -2.95 29.54
C SER A 127 1.40 -3.36 30.19
N ASN A 128 1.11 -4.67 30.25
CA ASN A 128 -0.08 -5.20 30.90
C ASN A 128 -0.12 -4.91 32.40
N GLU A 129 1.02 -5.03 33.10
CA GLU A 129 1.11 -4.66 34.52
C GLU A 129 0.91 -3.15 34.73
N ARG A 130 1.50 -2.31 33.86
CA ARG A 130 1.24 -0.85 33.88
C ARG A 130 -0.24 -0.53 33.67
N LEU A 131 -0.90 -1.23 32.74
CA LEU A 131 -2.33 -1.06 32.49
C LEU A 131 -3.16 -1.46 33.71
N LYS A 132 -2.85 -2.58 34.37
CA LYS A 132 -3.53 -2.99 35.62
C LYS A 132 -3.41 -1.90 36.68
N SER A 133 -2.21 -1.39 36.94
CA SER A 133 -2.00 -0.31 37.90
C SER A 133 -2.82 0.94 37.55
N ALA A 134 -2.82 1.36 36.28
CA ALA A 134 -3.60 2.51 35.81
C ALA A 134 -5.13 2.29 35.93
N THR A 135 -5.61 1.06 35.73
CA THR A 135 -7.04 0.74 35.94
C THR A 135 -7.43 0.80 37.40
N GLU A 136 -6.55 0.36 38.31
CA GLU A 136 -6.78 0.38 39.75
C GLU A 136 -6.72 1.81 40.31
N GLU A 137 -5.80 2.65 39.83
CA GLU A 137 -5.78 4.09 40.12
C GLU A 137 -7.03 4.80 39.62
N ASN A 138 -7.48 4.53 38.40
CA ASN A 138 -8.74 5.07 37.88
C ASN A 138 -9.94 4.63 38.73
N LYS A 139 -9.93 3.39 39.24
CA LYS A 139 -10.96 2.92 40.16
C LYS A 139 -10.94 3.71 41.47
N LYS A 140 -9.77 3.94 42.05
CA LYS A 140 -9.61 4.78 43.26
C LYS A 140 -10.05 6.22 43.02
N ILE A 141 -9.69 6.83 41.88
CA ILE A 141 -10.14 8.18 41.50
C ILE A 141 -11.66 8.22 41.37
N LYS A 142 -12.27 7.21 40.74
CA LYS A 142 -13.74 7.08 40.68
C LYS A 142 -14.34 6.94 42.07
N GLU A 143 -13.76 6.12 42.95
CA GLU A 143 -14.21 5.95 44.33
C GLU A 143 -14.16 7.28 45.10
N ILE A 144 -13.06 8.04 44.98
CA ILE A 144 -12.88 9.38 45.58
C ILE A 144 -13.92 10.38 45.03
N LEU A 145 -14.17 10.36 43.73
CA LEU A 145 -15.20 11.20 43.10
C LEU A 145 -16.63 10.78 43.53
N THR A 146 -16.84 9.51 43.87
CA THR A 146 -18.12 9.00 44.38
C THR A 146 -18.29 9.13 45.89
N THR A 147 -17.22 9.32 46.67
CA THR A 147 -17.31 9.80 48.06
C THR A 147 -17.66 11.28 48.04
N LYS A 148 -18.96 11.55 47.90
CA LYS A 148 -19.50 12.88 47.64
C LYS A 148 -19.32 13.83 48.83
N LEU A 149 -18.88 15.05 48.54
CA LEU A 149 -19.49 16.23 49.17
C LEU A 149 -20.91 16.27 48.60
N ASP A 150 -21.90 15.88 49.39
CA ASP A 150 -23.32 15.94 49.02
C ASP A 150 -24.03 17.09 49.76
N ALA A 151 -25.29 17.32 49.39
CA ALA A 151 -26.10 18.37 50.02
C ALA A 151 -26.27 18.15 51.54
N ASN A 152 -26.15 16.90 52.01
CA ASN A 152 -26.25 16.58 53.44
C ASN A 152 -24.96 16.95 54.17
N ALA A 153 -23.79 16.64 53.61
CA ALA A 153 -22.49 17.05 54.15
C ALA A 153 -22.36 18.58 54.24
N SER A 154 -22.89 19.33 53.26
CA SER A 154 -22.94 20.79 53.30
C SER A 154 -23.86 21.31 54.40
N LYS A 155 -25.04 20.70 54.57
CA LYS A 155 -25.97 21.03 55.67
C LYS A 155 -25.37 20.70 57.04
N ASP A 156 -24.72 19.55 57.18
CA ASP A 156 -24.07 19.13 58.41
C ASP A 156 -22.92 20.06 58.78
N PHE A 157 -22.13 20.50 57.79
CA PHE A 157 -21.11 21.53 57.97
C PHE A 157 -21.72 22.84 58.50
N TYR A 158 -22.79 23.34 57.88
CA TYR A 158 -23.48 24.54 58.34
C TYR A 158 -24.07 24.40 59.75
N ASN A 159 -24.69 23.26 60.05
CA ASN A 159 -25.24 22.95 61.37
C ASN A 159 -24.14 22.90 62.44
N LYS A 160 -22.97 22.33 62.12
CA LYS A 160 -21.80 22.29 63.00
C LYS A 160 -21.25 23.69 63.27
N VAL A 161 -21.16 24.54 62.24
CA VAL A 161 -20.74 25.95 62.37
C VAL A 161 -21.70 26.70 63.30
N ARG A 162 -23.03 26.57 63.12
CA ARG A 162 -24.02 27.15 64.04
C ARG A 162 -23.87 26.66 65.48
N GLN A 163 -23.66 25.36 65.69
CA GLN A 163 -23.46 24.80 67.02
C GLN A 163 -22.22 25.38 67.71
N LEU A 164 -21.11 25.51 66.97
CA LEU A 164 -19.86 26.05 67.50
C LEU A 164 -19.98 27.53 67.86
N VAL A 165 -20.67 28.33 67.02
CA VAL A 165 -21.01 29.74 67.32
C VAL A 165 -21.90 29.83 68.56
N SER A 166 -22.95 29.00 68.64
CA SER A 166 -23.88 28.97 69.78
C SER A 166 -23.18 28.55 71.09
N SER A 167 -22.14 27.72 70.99
CA SER A 167 -21.30 27.32 72.13
C SER A 167 -20.22 28.33 72.52
N GLY A 168 -20.13 29.48 71.82
CA GLY A 168 -19.13 30.52 72.05
C GLY A 168 -17.69 30.13 71.68
N LYS A 169 -17.50 29.02 70.95
CA LYS A 169 -16.18 28.50 70.57
C LYS A 169 -15.59 29.13 69.30
N LEU A 170 -16.40 29.86 68.54
CA LEU A 170 -15.99 30.60 67.35
C LEU A 170 -16.18 32.09 67.61
N ASN A 171 -15.18 32.89 67.23
CA ASN A 171 -15.33 34.34 67.17
C ASN A 171 -16.05 34.77 65.86
N LYS A 172 -16.51 36.03 65.80
CA LYS A 172 -17.24 36.56 64.62
C LYS A 172 -16.45 36.50 63.31
N ASN A 173 -15.11 36.57 63.37
CA ASN A 173 -14.28 36.50 62.17
C ASN A 173 -14.19 35.06 61.64
N GLU A 174 -13.96 34.10 62.53
CA GLU A 174 -13.93 32.67 62.23
C GLU A 174 -15.30 32.16 61.73
N GLU A 175 -16.40 32.66 62.29
CA GLU A 175 -17.75 32.40 61.79
C GLU A 175 -17.91 32.86 60.33
N ASN A 176 -17.47 34.09 60.02
CA ASN A 176 -17.53 34.61 58.65
C ASN A 176 -16.69 33.81 57.67
N GLU A 177 -15.48 33.38 58.06
CA GLU A 177 -14.62 32.53 57.23
C GLU A 177 -15.27 31.16 56.97
N MET A 178 -15.83 30.53 58.00
CA MET A 178 -16.54 29.26 57.88
C MET A 178 -17.80 29.37 57.02
N LEU A 179 -18.57 30.47 57.12
CA LEU A 179 -19.71 30.73 56.25
C LEU A 179 -19.30 31.00 54.79
N GLN A 180 -18.15 31.63 54.56
CA GLN A 180 -17.60 31.75 53.21
C GLN A 180 -17.20 30.38 52.64
N ILE A 181 -16.62 29.49 53.44
CA ILE A 181 -16.31 28.11 53.04
C ILE A 181 -17.59 27.36 52.69
N HIS A 182 -18.63 27.46 53.52
CA HIS A 182 -19.94 26.86 53.23
C HIS A 182 -20.52 27.36 51.90
N LYS A 183 -20.48 28.68 51.65
CA LYS A 183 -20.95 29.27 50.40
C LYS A 183 -20.15 28.78 49.18
N LYS A 184 -18.83 28.59 49.31
CA LYS A 184 -17.99 27.99 48.26
C LYS A 184 -18.36 26.53 48.01
N ILE A 185 -18.64 25.75 49.06
CA ILE A 185 -19.12 24.36 48.95
C ILE A 185 -20.47 24.31 48.21
N GLU A 186 -21.43 25.18 48.55
CA GLU A 186 -22.71 25.26 47.83
C GLU A 186 -22.55 25.63 46.35
N ASN A 187 -21.66 26.57 46.03
CA ASN A 187 -21.37 26.95 44.65
C ASN A 187 -20.75 25.77 43.86
N MET A 188 -19.84 25.01 44.49
CA MET A 188 -19.28 23.81 43.88
C MET A 188 -20.32 22.71 43.68
N LEU A 189 -21.24 22.51 44.62
CA LEU A 189 -22.36 21.57 44.48
C LEU A 189 -23.26 21.94 43.29
N LYS A 190 -23.63 23.22 43.15
CA LYS A 190 -24.42 23.69 42.00
C LYS A 190 -23.68 23.52 40.67
N ALA A 191 -22.38 23.83 40.63
CA ALA A 191 -21.56 23.61 39.45
C ALA A 191 -21.48 22.12 39.07
N TYR A 192 -21.37 21.24 40.05
CA TYR A 192 -21.40 19.79 39.85
C TYR A 192 -22.75 19.30 39.30
N GLU A 193 -23.87 19.79 39.83
CA GLU A 193 -25.21 19.48 39.30
C GLU A 193 -25.37 19.91 37.84
N ILE A 194 -24.90 21.11 37.48
CA ILE A 194 -24.90 21.61 36.10
C ILE A 194 -24.02 20.72 35.21
N LEU A 195 -22.78 20.43 35.62
CA LEU A 195 -21.87 19.55 34.87
C LEU A 195 -22.44 18.14 34.70
N GLN A 196 -23.18 17.62 35.69
CA GLN A 196 -23.86 16.33 35.59
C GLN A 196 -25.01 16.38 34.58
N ALA A 197 -25.79 17.46 34.57
CA ALA A 197 -26.84 17.68 33.58
C ALA A 197 -26.28 17.82 32.16
N GLU A 198 -25.19 18.57 31.99
CA GLU A 198 -24.47 18.71 30.70
C GLU A 198 -23.91 17.37 30.24
N ASN A 199 -23.27 16.59 31.11
CA ASN A 199 -22.78 15.25 30.77
C ASN A 199 -23.91 14.31 30.34
N ASN A 200 -25.06 14.36 31.02
CA ASN A 200 -26.24 13.58 30.62
C ASN A 200 -26.79 14.04 29.26
N TYR A 201 -26.78 15.34 28.98
CA TYR A 201 -27.15 15.87 27.67
C TYR A 201 -26.19 15.39 26.57
N VAL A 202 -24.88 15.46 26.81
CA VAL A 202 -23.85 14.97 25.88
C VAL A 202 -23.99 13.48 25.64
N LYS A 203 -24.20 12.66 26.68
CA LYS A 203 -24.47 11.22 26.53
C LYS A 203 -25.67 10.95 25.63
N ARG A 204 -26.79 11.63 25.86
CA ARG A 204 -27.98 11.53 24.99
C ARG A 204 -27.70 11.98 23.55
N LEU A 205 -26.88 13.01 23.36
CA LEU A 205 -26.48 13.47 22.03
C LEU A 205 -25.61 12.43 21.33
N VAL A 206 -24.65 11.84 22.03
CA VAL A 206 -23.79 10.76 21.53
C VAL A 206 -24.63 9.53 21.20
N GLU A 207 -25.58 9.13 22.04
CA GLU A 207 -26.52 8.04 21.73
C GLU A 207 -27.36 8.35 20.47
N LYS A 208 -27.88 9.58 20.34
CA LYS A 208 -28.60 10.00 19.13
C LYS A 208 -27.72 9.97 17.89
N LEU A 209 -26.45 10.37 17.99
CA LEU A 209 -25.51 10.35 16.88
C LEU A 209 -25.05 8.92 16.54
N ALA A 210 -24.82 8.08 17.54
CA ALA A 210 -24.51 6.67 17.37
C ALA A 210 -25.66 5.94 16.66
N ASN A 211 -26.92 6.24 17.03
CA ASN A 211 -28.10 5.74 16.33
C ASN A 211 -28.24 6.28 14.90
N ARG A 212 -27.64 7.44 14.58
CA ARG A 212 -27.57 8.00 13.21
C ARG A 212 -26.39 7.41 12.41
N CYS A 213 -25.39 6.84 13.07
CA CYS A 213 -24.25 6.18 12.43
C CYS A 213 -24.58 4.73 12.07
N SER A 214 -25.36 4.57 11.01
CA SER A 214 -25.03 3.72 9.86
C SER A 214 -26.03 4.00 8.74
N LEU A 215 -25.83 5.11 8.04
CA LEU A 215 -26.55 5.39 6.79
C LEU A 215 -26.35 4.25 5.76
N GLU A 216 -25.26 3.49 5.85
CA GLU A 216 -25.00 2.28 5.06
C GLU A 216 -25.88 1.08 5.42
N LYS A 217 -26.52 1.04 6.61
CA LYS A 217 -27.39 -0.07 7.03
C LYS A 217 -28.89 0.22 6.89
N ILE A 218 -29.25 1.44 6.53
CA ILE A 218 -30.64 1.76 6.19
C ILE A 218 -30.87 1.21 4.77
N LYS A 219 -31.58 0.08 4.67
CA LYS A 219 -32.24 -0.29 3.41
C LYS A 219 -33.19 0.85 3.06
N THR A 220 -32.78 1.70 2.12
CA THR A 220 -33.67 2.66 1.49
C THR A 220 -34.64 1.90 0.59
N GLU A 221 -35.74 1.45 1.18
CA GLU A 221 -36.92 1.11 0.40
C GLU A 221 -37.48 2.40 -0.23
N PRO A 222 -37.90 2.37 -1.49
CA PRO A 222 -38.43 3.56 -2.15
C PRO A 222 -39.67 4.07 -1.40
N GLU A 223 -39.68 5.37 -1.09
CA GLU A 223 -40.75 6.04 -0.36
C GLU A 223 -42.12 5.69 -0.95
N GLN A 224 -43.03 5.18 -0.12
CA GLN A 224 -44.40 4.92 -0.54
C GLN A 224 -45.23 6.21 -0.46
N ASN A 225 -46.06 6.46 -1.47
CA ASN A 225 -46.91 7.63 -1.68
C ASN A 225 -47.89 7.97 -0.51
N LYS A 226 -47.93 7.17 0.56
CA LYS A 226 -48.72 7.42 1.77
C LYS A 226 -48.00 8.32 2.79
N ASP A 227 -46.66 8.35 2.77
CA ASP A 227 -45.87 9.09 3.75
C ASP A 227 -45.81 10.60 3.47
N VAL A 228 -45.91 11.00 2.20
CA VAL A 228 -45.95 12.41 1.79
C VAL A 228 -47.16 13.13 2.41
N ASN A 229 -48.33 12.48 2.43
CA ASN A 229 -49.54 13.06 3.02
C ASN A 229 -49.46 13.16 4.56
N TYR A 230 -48.82 12.19 5.21
CA TYR A 230 -48.59 12.21 6.64
C TYR A 230 -47.62 13.33 7.03
N LEU A 231 -46.50 13.45 6.32
CA LEU A 231 -45.50 14.51 6.53
C LEU A 231 -46.07 15.89 6.25
N GLN A 232 -46.87 16.05 5.19
CA GLN A 232 -47.54 17.32 4.90
C GLN A 232 -48.49 17.73 6.03
N LYS A 233 -49.25 16.79 6.59
CA LYS A 233 -50.15 17.04 7.72
C LYS A 233 -49.40 17.46 9.00
N GLU A 234 -48.24 16.85 9.27
CA GLU A 234 -47.44 17.22 10.43
C GLU A 234 -46.73 18.57 10.25
N VAL A 235 -46.28 18.88 9.02
CA VAL A 235 -45.76 20.21 8.67
C VAL A 235 -46.84 21.29 8.85
N ASP A 236 -48.07 21.03 8.41
CA ASP A 236 -49.18 21.97 8.57
C ASP A 236 -49.56 22.19 10.04
N LYS A 237 -49.43 21.16 10.88
CA LYS A 237 -49.63 21.26 12.33
C LYS A 237 -48.54 22.11 12.98
N LEU A 238 -47.27 21.85 12.67
CA LEU A 238 -46.14 22.63 13.16
C LEU A 238 -46.21 24.10 12.71
N ARG A 239 -46.67 24.37 11.49
CA ARG A 239 -46.91 25.75 11.02
C ARG A 239 -47.95 26.48 11.87
N LYS A 240 -49.03 25.81 12.27
CA LYS A 240 -50.04 26.41 13.16
C LYS A 240 -49.50 26.68 14.56
N GLU A 241 -48.70 25.76 15.10
CA GLU A 241 -48.04 25.95 16.40
C GLU A 241 -47.06 27.13 16.36
N CYS A 242 -46.27 27.28 15.29
CA CYS A 242 -45.38 28.43 15.12
C CYS A 242 -46.13 29.76 15.00
N LEU A 243 -47.30 29.80 14.34
CA LEU A 243 -48.12 31.00 14.26
C LEU A 243 -48.65 31.41 15.64
N MET A 244 -49.17 30.45 16.42
CA MET A 244 -49.63 30.73 17.79
C MET A 244 -48.51 31.25 18.69
N LEU A 245 -47.30 30.68 18.60
CA LEU A 245 -46.16 31.16 19.38
C LEU A 245 -45.75 32.59 19.00
N ARG A 246 -45.86 32.97 17.72
CA ARG A 246 -45.59 34.33 17.25
C ARG A 246 -46.65 35.32 17.75
N ASP A 247 -47.92 34.95 17.71
CA ASP A 247 -49.01 35.79 18.23
C ASP A 247 -48.84 36.03 19.74
N MET A 248 -48.45 35.00 20.50
CA MET A 248 -48.15 35.14 21.94
C MET A 248 -46.93 36.04 22.21
N GLU A 249 -45.89 35.97 21.38
CA GLU A 249 -44.72 36.84 21.49
C GLU A 249 -45.09 38.31 21.21
N ASP A 250 -45.89 38.55 20.17
CA ASP A 250 -46.36 39.89 19.82
C ASP A 250 -47.25 40.49 20.93
N ASP A 251 -48.12 39.70 21.55
CA ASP A 251 -48.95 40.15 22.67
C ASP A 251 -48.12 40.43 23.93
N TYR A 252 -47.07 39.64 24.19
CA TYR A 252 -46.14 39.91 25.29
C TYR A 252 -45.39 41.24 25.09
N GLN A 253 -45.00 41.57 23.85
CA GLN A 253 -44.38 42.85 23.52
C GLN A 253 -45.35 44.03 23.69
N LYS A 254 -46.63 43.88 23.30
CA LYS A 254 -47.67 44.90 23.53
C LYS A 254 -47.88 45.17 25.02
N ILE A 255 -47.97 44.12 25.84
CA ILE A 255 -48.11 44.25 27.30
C ILE A 255 -46.89 44.97 27.88
N LYS A 256 -45.68 44.61 27.42
CA LYS A 256 -44.44 45.27 27.85
C LYS A 256 -44.41 46.76 27.51
N GLN A 257 -44.90 47.15 26.34
CA GLN A 257 -45.05 48.56 25.95
C GLN A 257 -46.08 49.29 26.81
N GLN A 258 -47.26 48.70 27.05
CA GLN A 258 -48.29 49.32 27.89
C GLN A 258 -47.83 49.53 29.34
N VAL A 259 -47.07 48.60 29.90
CA VAL A 259 -46.47 48.73 31.25
C VAL A 259 -45.40 49.83 31.29
N HIS A 260 -44.71 50.08 30.17
CA HIS A 260 -43.76 51.18 30.06
C HIS A 260 -44.47 52.54 29.96
N ASP A 261 -45.54 52.63 29.18
CA ASP A 261 -46.32 53.86 28.99
C ASP A 261 -47.07 54.28 30.26
N GLN A 262 -47.63 53.34 31.04
CA GLN A 262 -48.29 53.64 32.32
C GLN A 262 -47.34 54.19 33.40
N ARG A 263 -46.05 53.87 33.35
CA ARG A 263 -45.04 54.41 34.29
C ARG A 263 -44.59 55.83 33.93
N CYS A 264 -44.88 56.31 32.72
CA CYS A 264 -44.35 57.57 32.21
C CYS A 264 -45.29 58.78 32.38
N SER A 265 -46.54 58.58 32.80
CA SER A 265 -47.56 59.65 32.89
C SER A 265 -47.47 60.60 34.11
N GLN A 266 -46.43 60.53 34.95
CA GLN A 266 -46.46 61.19 36.27
C GLN A 266 -45.26 62.05 36.68
N LYS A 267 -44.43 62.55 35.75
CA LYS A 267 -43.40 63.55 36.10
C LYS A 267 -43.40 64.74 35.13
N ARG A 268 -43.71 65.93 35.66
CA ARG A 268 -43.43 67.21 34.99
C ARG A 268 -41.91 67.40 34.94
N LEU A 269 -41.40 67.61 33.73
CA LEU A 269 -39.98 67.69 33.41
C LEU A 269 -39.36 69.00 33.92
N SER A 270 -38.22 68.89 34.60
CA SER A 270 -37.33 69.98 35.00
C SER A 270 -36.37 70.36 33.86
N ASP A 271 -35.75 71.54 33.87
CA ASP A 271 -34.72 71.93 32.88
C ASP A 271 -33.52 70.96 32.82
N ARG A 272 -33.24 70.25 33.92
CA ARG A 272 -32.25 69.15 33.97
C ARG A 272 -32.67 67.94 33.14
N ASP A 273 -33.99 67.73 32.99
CA ASP A 273 -34.54 66.69 32.12
C ASP A 273 -34.44 67.08 30.65
N ALA A 274 -34.49 68.37 30.29
CA ALA A 274 -34.29 68.83 28.92
C ALA A 274 -32.85 68.60 28.42
N GLU A 275 -31.85 68.79 29.28
CA GLU A 275 -30.45 68.44 28.99
C GLU A 275 -30.26 66.92 28.89
N ASN A 276 -30.85 66.14 29.79
CA ASN A 276 -30.84 64.67 29.71
C ASN A 276 -31.52 64.17 28.43
N ILE A 277 -32.63 64.77 28.00
CA ILE A 277 -33.31 64.43 26.74
C ILE A 277 -32.40 64.75 25.54
N LYS A 278 -31.69 65.88 25.54
CA LYS A 278 -30.71 66.19 24.48
C LYS A 278 -29.57 65.17 24.44
N ALA A 279 -29.04 64.76 25.60
CA ALA A 279 -28.01 63.73 25.69
C ALA A 279 -28.52 62.38 25.13
N ILE A 280 -29.73 61.97 25.52
CA ILE A 280 -30.37 60.74 25.00
C ILE A 280 -30.59 60.81 23.48
N ILE A 281 -31.02 61.95 22.95
CA ILE A 281 -31.20 62.14 21.50
C ILE A 281 -29.86 62.04 20.78
N ASN A 282 -28.80 62.64 21.33
CA ASN A 282 -27.47 62.59 20.74
C ASN A 282 -26.90 61.15 20.74
N ASP A 283 -27.05 60.43 21.86
CA ASP A 283 -26.66 59.03 21.97
C ASP A 283 -27.45 58.14 21.01
N ARG A 284 -28.76 58.38 20.88
CA ARG A 284 -29.61 57.68 19.92
C ARG A 284 -29.18 57.94 18.48
N ASN A 285 -28.80 59.17 18.14
CA ASN A 285 -28.32 59.50 16.79
C ASN A 285 -26.96 58.84 16.52
N ASN A 286 -26.03 58.89 17.48
CA ASN A 286 -24.76 58.17 17.43
C ASN A 286 -24.96 56.65 17.25
N LEU A 287 -25.91 56.06 17.96
CA LEU A 287 -26.27 54.65 17.81
C LEU A 287 -26.86 54.35 16.43
N ARG A 288 -27.68 55.25 15.88
CA ARG A 288 -28.28 55.10 14.55
C ARG A 288 -27.19 55.12 13.47
N ASP A 289 -26.19 55.98 13.60
CA ASP A 289 -25.08 56.04 12.64
C ASP A 289 -24.12 54.86 12.79
N LYS A 290 -23.87 54.38 14.01
CA LYS A 290 -23.18 53.10 14.25
C LYS A 290 -23.93 51.92 13.62
N CYS A 291 -25.26 51.86 13.74
CA CYS A 291 -26.07 50.82 13.10
C CYS A 291 -25.99 50.87 11.58
N LYS A 292 -26.04 52.07 10.98
CA LYS A 292 -25.86 52.23 9.52
C LYS A 292 -24.48 51.74 9.07
N SER A 293 -23.42 52.14 9.78
CA SER A 293 -22.05 51.70 9.47
C SER A 293 -21.90 50.18 9.60
N PHE A 294 -22.49 49.58 10.64
CA PHE A 294 -22.47 48.14 10.83
C PHE A 294 -23.24 47.40 9.73
N ASN A 295 -24.43 47.86 9.36
CA ASN A 295 -25.22 47.27 8.29
C ASN A 295 -24.49 47.33 6.93
N GLN A 296 -23.77 48.42 6.67
CA GLN A 296 -22.96 48.51 5.45
C GLN A 296 -21.81 47.50 5.45
N LYS A 297 -21.10 47.35 6.57
CA LYS A 297 -20.05 46.32 6.72
C LYS A 297 -20.61 44.91 6.55
N VAL A 298 -21.78 44.62 7.11
CA VAL A 298 -22.47 43.32 6.92
C VAL A 298 -22.80 43.10 5.45
N GLY A 299 -23.31 44.12 4.75
CA GLY A 299 -23.59 44.04 3.32
C GLY A 299 -22.33 43.78 2.47
N ASP A 300 -21.21 44.42 2.79
CA ASP A 300 -19.94 44.20 2.10
C ASP A 300 -19.36 42.81 2.38
N MET A 301 -19.48 42.33 3.63
CA MET A 301 -19.09 40.96 3.98
C MET A 301 -19.94 39.92 3.25
N GLN A 302 -21.27 40.11 3.18
CA GLN A 302 -22.16 39.21 2.43
C GLN A 302 -21.84 39.19 0.92
N LYS A 303 -21.47 40.33 0.33
CA LYS A 303 -21.01 40.36 -1.07
C LYS A 303 -19.71 39.58 -1.24
N LYS A 304 -18.76 39.75 -0.32
CA LYS A 304 -17.49 39.03 -0.34
C LYS A 304 -17.69 37.52 -0.17
N GLU A 305 -18.56 37.11 0.74
CA GLU A 305 -18.97 35.72 0.93
C GLU A 305 -19.53 35.11 -0.35
N ARG A 306 -20.47 35.79 -1.03
CA ARG A 306 -21.05 35.30 -2.30
C ARG A 306 -19.99 35.15 -3.40
N ASN A 307 -19.04 36.08 -3.50
CA ASN A 307 -17.97 36.00 -4.48
C ASN A 307 -17.04 34.82 -4.19
N LEU A 308 -16.62 34.67 -2.93
CA LEU A 308 -15.80 33.54 -2.51
C LEU A 308 -16.51 32.19 -2.73
N ASN A 309 -17.82 32.14 -2.48
CA ASN A 309 -18.60 30.91 -2.72
C ASN A 309 -18.65 30.54 -4.20
N LYS A 310 -18.83 31.52 -5.10
CA LYS A 310 -18.75 31.31 -6.55
C LYS A 310 -17.37 30.84 -7.00
N ASP A 311 -16.31 31.43 -6.44
CA ASP A 311 -14.94 31.03 -6.75
C ASP A 311 -14.66 29.60 -6.28
N LEU A 312 -15.13 29.24 -5.09
CA LEU A 312 -15.05 27.87 -4.57
C LEU A 312 -15.82 26.88 -5.45
N GLU A 313 -17.05 27.21 -5.87
CA GLU A 313 -17.84 26.37 -6.78
C GLU A 313 -17.16 26.19 -8.14
N ASN A 314 -16.55 27.25 -8.68
CA ASN A 314 -15.78 27.17 -9.92
C ASN A 314 -14.56 26.27 -9.76
N LYS A 315 -13.84 26.38 -8.64
CA LYS A 315 -12.67 25.53 -8.33
C LYS A 315 -13.09 24.07 -8.11
N ALA A 316 -14.16 23.81 -7.39
CA ALA A 316 -14.70 22.47 -7.19
C ALA A 316 -15.06 21.80 -8.52
N ARG A 317 -15.70 22.53 -9.45
CA ARG A 317 -15.99 22.04 -10.80
C ARG A 317 -14.73 21.75 -11.60
N SER A 318 -13.73 22.64 -11.53
CA SER A 318 -12.44 22.42 -12.20
C SER A 318 -11.70 21.19 -11.66
N CYS A 319 -11.72 20.96 -10.34
CA CYS A 319 -11.13 19.78 -9.72
C CYS A 319 -11.85 18.50 -10.18
N ALA A 320 -13.18 18.49 -10.13
CA ALA A 320 -13.96 17.34 -10.60
C ALA A 320 -13.70 17.00 -12.09
N SER A 321 -13.52 18.02 -12.93
CA SER A 321 -13.16 17.83 -14.34
C SER A 321 -11.78 17.18 -14.50
N LEU A 322 -10.78 17.68 -13.76
CA LEU A 322 -9.42 17.12 -13.79
C LEU A 322 -9.37 15.68 -13.25
N GLU A 323 -10.10 15.39 -12.17
CA GLU A 323 -10.22 14.05 -11.62
C GLU A 323 -10.85 13.08 -12.64
N ALA A 324 -11.88 13.52 -13.37
CA ALA A 324 -12.49 12.71 -14.43
C ALA A 324 -11.52 12.43 -15.60
N GLU A 325 -10.67 13.39 -15.98
CA GLU A 325 -9.65 13.19 -17.00
C GLU A 325 -8.55 12.23 -16.53
N MET A 326 -8.09 12.36 -15.28
CA MET A 326 -7.14 11.42 -14.67
C MET A 326 -7.68 9.99 -14.67
N GLN A 327 -8.95 9.80 -14.31
CA GLN A 327 -9.59 8.49 -14.32
C GLN A 327 -9.67 7.89 -15.74
N LYS A 328 -9.97 8.72 -16.76
CA LYS A 328 -9.95 8.28 -18.15
C LYS A 328 -8.55 7.84 -18.57
N MET A 329 -7.52 8.59 -18.19
CA MET A 329 -6.13 8.27 -18.50
C MET A 329 -5.67 6.98 -17.81
N GLN A 330 -6.01 6.82 -16.54
CA GLN A 330 -5.71 5.60 -15.78
C GLN A 330 -6.34 4.38 -16.48
N LYS A 331 -7.63 4.46 -16.81
CA LYS A 331 -8.35 3.38 -17.47
C LYS A 331 -7.72 3.02 -18.83
N TYR A 332 -7.30 4.02 -19.60
CA TYR A 332 -6.64 3.80 -20.88
C TYR A 332 -5.33 2.99 -20.74
N TYR A 333 -4.50 3.33 -19.75
CA TYR A 333 -3.25 2.59 -19.52
C TYR A 333 -3.50 1.19 -18.95
N GLU A 334 -4.51 1.03 -18.10
CA GLU A 334 -4.96 -0.30 -17.63
C GLU A 334 -5.39 -1.19 -18.82
N ASP A 335 -6.20 -0.65 -19.73
CA ASP A 335 -6.65 -1.37 -20.93
C ASP A 335 -5.48 -1.72 -21.87
N GLN A 336 -4.53 -0.79 -22.07
CA GLN A 336 -3.32 -1.07 -22.86
C GLN A 336 -2.45 -2.16 -22.24
N MET A 337 -2.29 -2.14 -20.92
CA MET A 337 -1.51 -3.13 -20.18
C MET A 337 -2.14 -4.53 -20.32
N GLN A 338 -3.47 -4.62 -20.12
CA GLN A 338 -4.20 -5.87 -20.30
C GLN A 338 -4.05 -6.42 -21.73
N GLN A 339 -4.15 -5.55 -22.74
CA GLN A 339 -3.95 -5.96 -24.13
C GLN A 339 -2.51 -6.43 -24.40
N ALA A 340 -1.51 -5.81 -23.77
CA ALA A 340 -0.12 -6.24 -23.87
C ALA A 340 0.10 -7.61 -23.23
N CYS A 341 -0.43 -7.84 -22.01
CA CYS A 341 -0.37 -9.13 -21.34
C CYS A 341 -1.03 -10.24 -22.18
N PHE A 342 -2.21 -9.99 -22.74
CA PHE A 342 -2.87 -10.97 -23.61
C PHE A 342 -2.04 -11.30 -24.86
N ARG A 343 -1.42 -10.29 -25.48
CA ARG A 343 -0.51 -10.50 -26.62
C ARG A 343 0.72 -11.31 -26.23
N GLU A 344 1.29 -11.03 -25.07
CA GLU A 344 2.44 -11.77 -24.53
C GLU A 344 2.09 -13.25 -24.31
N GLU A 345 0.93 -13.54 -23.72
CA GLU A 345 0.46 -14.91 -23.50
C GLU A 345 0.27 -15.66 -24.83
N CYS A 346 -0.31 -15.01 -25.84
CA CYS A 346 -0.46 -15.59 -27.18
C CYS A 346 0.90 -15.90 -27.83
N LEU A 347 1.88 -14.99 -27.72
CA LEU A 347 3.22 -15.21 -28.25
C LEU A 347 3.95 -16.33 -27.50
N LYS A 348 3.80 -16.44 -26.18
CA LYS A 348 4.35 -17.54 -25.40
C LYS A 348 3.79 -18.88 -25.84
N ALA A 349 2.47 -18.97 -26.06
CA ALA A 349 1.84 -20.19 -26.56
C ALA A 349 2.39 -20.59 -27.94
N GLN A 350 2.48 -19.65 -28.88
CA GLN A 350 3.07 -19.88 -30.20
C GLN A 350 4.54 -20.34 -30.15
N LEU A 351 5.30 -19.81 -29.18
CA LEU A 351 6.69 -20.19 -28.99
C LEU A 351 6.81 -21.63 -28.48
N GLU A 352 5.92 -22.07 -27.58
CA GLU A 352 5.86 -23.47 -27.14
C GLU A 352 5.47 -24.42 -28.28
N ASP A 353 4.47 -24.06 -29.10
CA ASP A 353 4.09 -24.85 -30.28
C ASP A 353 5.29 -24.99 -31.25
N LEU A 354 6.00 -23.90 -31.52
CA LEU A 354 7.20 -23.90 -32.37
C LEU A 354 8.35 -24.73 -31.79
N LYS A 355 8.50 -24.78 -30.47
CA LYS A 355 9.50 -25.64 -29.82
C LYS A 355 9.17 -27.11 -30.03
N GLU A 356 7.90 -27.48 -29.93
CA GLU A 356 7.45 -28.86 -30.17
C GLU A 356 7.71 -29.27 -31.63
N ASP A 357 7.32 -28.43 -32.58
CA ASP A 357 7.61 -28.64 -34.01
C ASP A 357 9.11 -28.76 -34.29
N PHE A 358 9.92 -27.87 -33.71
CA PHE A 358 11.37 -27.90 -33.86
C PHE A 358 11.97 -29.20 -33.34
N MET A 359 11.51 -29.69 -32.19
CA MET A 359 11.95 -30.97 -31.64
C MET A 359 11.59 -32.13 -32.57
N GLN A 360 10.39 -32.12 -33.17
CA GLN A 360 9.99 -33.13 -34.14
C GLN A 360 10.88 -33.13 -35.38
N VAL A 361 11.14 -31.95 -35.97
CA VAL A 361 12.01 -31.80 -37.14
C VAL A 361 13.44 -32.24 -36.82
N LYS A 362 13.97 -31.87 -35.65
CA LYS A 362 15.30 -32.28 -35.19
C LYS A 362 15.42 -33.80 -35.11
N CYS A 363 14.43 -34.49 -34.54
CA CYS A 363 14.39 -35.95 -34.49
C CYS A 363 14.33 -36.57 -35.89
N GLN A 364 13.55 -35.99 -36.81
CA GLN A 364 13.49 -36.46 -38.19
C GLN A 364 14.82 -36.28 -38.93
N ALA A 365 15.51 -35.15 -38.74
CA ALA A 365 16.83 -34.90 -39.32
C ALA A 365 17.86 -35.92 -38.83
N GLN A 366 17.91 -36.18 -37.51
CA GLN A 366 18.79 -37.21 -36.94
C GLN A 366 18.50 -38.61 -37.51
N LYS A 367 17.23 -38.95 -37.70
CA LYS A 367 16.84 -40.20 -38.34
C LYS A 367 17.32 -40.27 -39.80
N ALA A 368 17.21 -39.18 -40.54
CA ALA A 368 17.68 -39.10 -41.93
C ALA A 368 19.21 -39.26 -42.01
N ASP A 369 19.97 -38.63 -41.10
CA ASP A 369 21.43 -38.76 -41.04
C ASP A 369 21.87 -40.22 -40.77
N MET A 370 21.19 -40.92 -39.85
CA MET A 370 21.46 -42.34 -39.60
C MET A 370 21.18 -43.22 -40.83
N LEU A 371 20.05 -43.00 -41.51
CA LEU A 371 19.71 -43.74 -42.73
C LEU A 371 20.72 -43.45 -43.86
N GLN A 372 21.19 -42.21 -43.98
CA GLN A 372 22.20 -41.84 -44.97
C GLN A 372 23.55 -42.53 -44.73
N MET A 373 23.93 -42.67 -43.45
CA MET A 373 25.11 -43.44 -43.06
C MET A 373 24.96 -44.92 -43.43
N GLU A 374 23.81 -45.52 -43.14
CA GLU A 374 23.51 -46.91 -43.50
C GLU A 374 23.56 -47.15 -45.02
N ILE A 375 22.95 -46.25 -45.81
CA ILE A 375 23.02 -46.28 -47.28
C ILE A 375 24.48 -46.20 -47.75
N SER A 376 25.30 -45.38 -47.12
CA SER A 376 26.72 -45.24 -47.48
C SER A 376 27.51 -46.53 -47.19
N CYS A 377 27.26 -47.18 -46.05
CA CYS A 377 27.82 -48.49 -45.73
C CYS A 377 27.40 -49.56 -46.76
N LEU A 378 26.11 -49.63 -47.09
CA LEU A 378 25.59 -50.58 -48.07
C LEU A 378 26.17 -50.34 -49.47
N ARG A 379 26.32 -49.08 -49.90
CA ARG A 379 26.97 -48.73 -51.17
C ARG A 379 28.41 -49.22 -51.24
N ASN A 380 29.18 -49.04 -50.17
CA ASN A 380 30.56 -49.53 -50.11
C ASN A 380 30.61 -51.07 -50.19
N GLU A 381 29.68 -51.75 -49.53
CA GLU A 381 29.56 -53.21 -49.56
C GLU A 381 29.14 -53.76 -50.92
N ILE A 382 28.28 -53.04 -51.66
CA ILE A 382 27.94 -53.36 -53.05
C ILE A 382 29.16 -53.16 -53.94
N LEU A 383 29.86 -52.03 -53.82
CA LEU A 383 31.05 -51.75 -54.62
C LEU A 383 32.14 -52.83 -54.46
N LYS A 384 32.38 -53.29 -53.22
CA LYS A 384 33.30 -54.41 -52.96
C LYS A 384 32.86 -55.70 -53.67
N ARG A 385 31.57 -56.01 -53.66
CA ARG A 385 31.01 -57.19 -54.35
C ARG A 385 31.15 -57.06 -55.87
N ASP A 386 30.90 -55.88 -56.43
CA ASP A 386 31.06 -55.61 -57.87
C ASP A 386 32.52 -55.78 -58.32
N MET A 387 33.48 -55.28 -57.52
CA MET A 387 34.90 -55.50 -57.78
C MET A 387 35.26 -56.99 -57.74
N ALA A 388 34.80 -57.72 -56.73
CA ALA A 388 35.03 -59.16 -56.64
C ALA A 388 34.43 -59.92 -57.83
N LEU A 389 33.22 -59.56 -58.27
CA LEU A 389 32.58 -60.13 -59.46
C LEU A 389 33.38 -59.85 -60.74
N SER A 390 33.93 -58.64 -60.89
CA SER A 390 34.81 -58.29 -62.01
C SER A 390 36.08 -59.14 -62.01
N ASP A 391 36.69 -59.37 -60.85
CA ASP A 391 37.86 -60.24 -60.70
C ASP A 391 37.51 -61.69 -61.07
N TYR A 392 36.37 -62.20 -60.60
CA TYR A 392 35.89 -63.54 -60.97
C TYR A 392 35.61 -63.67 -62.47
N ASP A 393 35.03 -62.65 -63.11
CA ASP A 393 34.81 -62.65 -64.57
C ASP A 393 36.14 -62.65 -65.34
N CYS A 394 37.14 -61.90 -64.88
CA CYS A 394 38.48 -61.94 -65.45
C CYS A 394 39.11 -63.35 -65.33
N GLN A 395 39.05 -63.94 -64.13
CA GLN A 395 39.53 -65.31 -63.90
C GLN A 395 38.79 -66.33 -64.78
N TYR A 396 37.47 -66.20 -64.89
CA TYR A 396 36.65 -67.05 -65.75
C TYR A 396 37.04 -66.93 -67.23
N LYS A 397 37.18 -65.71 -67.75
CA LYS A 397 37.63 -65.46 -69.13
C LYS A 397 39.01 -66.06 -69.40
N GLN A 398 39.95 -65.93 -68.46
CA GLN A 398 41.28 -66.55 -68.58
C GLN A 398 41.21 -68.08 -68.60
N LEU A 399 40.40 -68.68 -67.73
CA LEU A 399 40.16 -70.13 -67.70
C LEU A 399 39.55 -70.60 -69.03
N MET A 400 38.53 -69.90 -69.53
CA MET A 400 37.87 -70.21 -70.79
C MET A 400 38.82 -70.08 -71.99
N TYR A 401 39.72 -69.09 -71.98
CA TYR A 401 40.78 -68.98 -72.99
C TYR A 401 41.71 -70.18 -72.97
N LYS A 402 42.18 -70.59 -71.78
CA LYS A 402 43.01 -71.79 -71.61
C LYS A 402 42.28 -73.05 -72.08
N ALA A 403 41.02 -73.25 -71.65
CA ALA A 403 40.21 -74.39 -72.05
C ALA A 403 40.01 -74.47 -73.57
N LYS A 404 39.77 -73.33 -74.24
CA LYS A 404 39.72 -73.26 -75.71
C LYS A 404 41.05 -73.65 -76.35
N ARG A 405 42.19 -73.16 -75.82
CA ARG A 405 43.52 -73.54 -76.32
C ARG A 405 43.81 -75.03 -76.14
N PHE A 406 43.48 -75.61 -74.99
CA PHE A 406 43.58 -77.05 -74.74
C PHE A 406 42.77 -77.86 -75.76
N LYS A 407 41.52 -77.46 -76.02
CA LYS A 407 40.67 -78.09 -77.03
C LYS A 407 41.26 -77.97 -78.44
N SER A 408 41.78 -76.80 -78.83
CA SER A 408 42.41 -76.61 -80.15
C SER A 408 43.74 -77.35 -80.33
N ALA A 409 44.45 -77.63 -79.24
CA ALA A 409 45.71 -78.39 -79.24
C ALA A 409 45.51 -79.92 -79.29
N GLY A 410 44.27 -80.39 -79.49
CA GLY A 410 43.96 -81.81 -79.70
C GLY A 410 43.78 -82.65 -78.42
N TYR A 411 43.81 -82.03 -77.24
CA TYR A 411 43.55 -82.72 -75.98
C TYR A 411 42.04 -82.97 -75.80
N ARG A 412 41.65 -84.24 -75.64
CA ARG A 412 40.27 -84.65 -75.37
C ARG A 412 40.08 -84.72 -73.86
N ILE A 413 39.01 -84.11 -73.35
CA ILE A 413 38.61 -84.25 -71.93
C ILE A 413 38.24 -85.73 -71.73
N LEU A 414 39.00 -86.42 -70.88
CA LEU A 414 38.65 -87.77 -70.43
C LEU A 414 37.37 -87.67 -69.57
N PRO A 415 36.43 -88.62 -69.69
CA PRO A 415 35.26 -88.66 -68.82
C PRO A 415 35.70 -88.70 -67.35
N PRO A 416 34.88 -88.17 -66.42
CA PRO A 416 35.25 -88.11 -65.02
C PRO A 416 35.60 -89.53 -64.53
N ALA A 417 36.77 -89.68 -63.91
CA ALA A 417 37.01 -90.88 -63.14
C ALA A 417 35.96 -90.93 -62.02
N GLU A 418 35.31 -92.09 -61.86
CA GLU A 418 34.35 -92.34 -60.79
C GLU A 418 34.90 -91.90 -59.43
N PRO A 419 34.03 -91.40 -58.52
CA PRO A 419 34.50 -90.85 -57.27
C PRO A 419 35.16 -91.94 -56.44
N ARG A 420 36.44 -91.76 -56.13
CA ARG A 420 37.08 -92.53 -55.06
C ARG A 420 36.49 -92.04 -53.74
N GLU A 421 35.68 -92.89 -53.14
CA GLU A 421 35.32 -92.84 -51.73
C GLU A 421 36.60 -92.66 -50.90
N GLY A 422 36.62 -91.65 -50.02
CA GLY A 422 37.69 -91.43 -49.06
C GLY A 422 38.42 -90.09 -49.19
N ALA A 423 37.71 -88.99 -48.99
CA ALA A 423 38.32 -87.77 -48.48
C ALA A 423 37.25 -86.98 -47.70
N THR A 424 37.24 -87.18 -46.39
CA THR A 424 36.56 -86.31 -45.43
C THR A 424 37.01 -84.87 -45.66
N CYS A 425 36.14 -84.05 -46.25
CA CYS A 425 36.29 -82.60 -46.27
C CYS A 425 35.47 -82.08 -45.09
N GLY A 426 36.16 -81.52 -44.09
CA GLY A 426 35.53 -81.01 -42.88
C GLY A 426 34.51 -79.94 -43.20
N GLU A 427 33.29 -80.12 -42.70
CA GLU A 427 32.30 -79.07 -42.57
C GLU A 427 32.85 -77.99 -41.64
N LEU A 428 33.30 -76.88 -42.21
CA LEU A 428 33.40 -75.62 -41.48
C LEU A 428 32.04 -74.94 -41.56
N LEU A 429 31.22 -75.20 -40.55
CA LEU A 429 30.07 -74.37 -40.17
C LEU A 429 30.51 -72.89 -40.05
N PRO A 430 29.77 -71.93 -40.60
CA PRO A 430 29.93 -70.53 -40.22
C PRO A 430 29.30 -70.35 -38.83
N GLU A 431 30.13 -69.97 -37.85
CA GLU A 431 29.64 -69.51 -36.55
C GLU A 431 28.70 -68.32 -36.72
N SER A 432 27.64 -68.42 -35.93
CA SER A 432 26.50 -67.53 -35.80
C SER A 432 26.85 -66.08 -35.52
N LEU A 433 26.20 -65.19 -36.27
CA LEU A 433 25.73 -63.88 -35.83
C LEU A 433 25.11 -63.95 -34.42
N THR A 434 25.70 -63.26 -33.44
CA THR A 434 24.98 -62.56 -32.36
C THR A 434 25.98 -61.81 -31.50
N GLU A 435 25.99 -60.48 -31.58
CA GLU A 435 26.19 -59.62 -30.42
C GLU A 435 25.39 -58.33 -30.62
N ARG A 436 24.65 -57.96 -29.56
CA ARG A 436 23.66 -56.88 -29.46
C ARG A 436 24.30 -55.55 -29.15
#